data_AF-A0A6N2SXF6-F1
#
_entry.id   AF-A0A6N2SXF6-F1
#
_cell.length_a   1.000
_cell.length_b   1.000
_cell.length_c   1.000
_cell.angle_alpha   90.00
_cell.angle_beta   90.00
_cell.angle_gamma   90.00
#
_symmetry.space_group_name_H-M   'P 1'
#
loop_
_entity.id
_entity.type
_entity.pdbx_description
1 polymer ?
#
loop_
_entity_poly.entity_id
_entity_poly.type
_entity_poly.pdbx_seq_one_letter_code
_entity_poly.pdbx_strand_id
1 'polypeptide(L)'
;MDTKDHIGVEVKRLDNEIHSRMAVYRVEKGQGELTMMQSWILGYLYEHPEDEIFQRDIEVKFSIARSTATGILQLMEKNGYIRRVSLKRDARLKRMELTPKGVEMQKNTMENIRRMEKKLREGITEEELEIFFRVIRRMRSNVEMDQKETDRRRDDDQNTGSSDKRI
;
A
#
# COMPACT_ATOMS: atom_id res chain seq x y z
N MET A 1 23.78 -6.46 25.14
CA MET A 1 22.34 -6.15 25.07
C MET A 1 21.62 -7.48 25.02
N ASP A 2 20.78 -7.75 26.01
CA ASP A 2 19.99 -8.98 26.08
C ASP A 2 19.05 -9.02 24.87
N THR A 3 19.21 -10.01 24.01
CA THR A 3 18.58 -10.09 22.68
C THR A 3 17.11 -10.51 22.72
N LYS A 4 16.51 -10.62 23.90
CA LYS A 4 15.21 -11.27 24.08
C LYS A 4 14.02 -10.45 23.62
N ASP A 5 14.05 -9.11 23.68
CA ASP A 5 12.85 -8.28 23.46
C ASP A 5 13.08 -7.06 22.56
N HIS A 6 13.69 -7.26 21.38
CA HIS A 6 13.83 -6.18 20.41
C HIS A 6 12.49 -5.93 19.68
N ILE A 7 11.83 -4.81 20.01
CA ILE A 7 10.57 -4.39 19.39
C ILE A 7 10.63 -4.45 17.85
N GLY A 8 11.71 -3.96 17.24
CA GLY A 8 11.87 -3.99 15.78
C GLY A 8 11.96 -5.41 15.19
N VAL A 9 12.55 -6.36 15.92
CA VAL A 9 12.63 -7.76 15.49
C VAL A 9 11.26 -8.42 15.58
N GLU A 10 10.51 -8.19 16.65
CA GLU A 10 9.16 -8.75 16.82
C GLU A 10 8.17 -8.19 15.81
N VAL A 11 8.20 -6.87 15.56
CA VAL A 11 7.40 -6.26 14.49
C VAL A 11 7.76 -6.87 13.13
N LYS A 12 9.04 -7.08 12.85
CA LYS A 12 9.47 -7.65 11.56
C LYS A 12 9.07 -9.13 11.41
N ARG A 13 9.13 -9.90 12.49
CA ARG A 13 8.67 -11.30 12.50
C ARG A 13 7.18 -11.39 12.21
N LEU A 14 6.37 -10.62 12.93
CA LEU A 14 4.92 -10.59 12.74
C LEU A 14 4.55 -10.12 11.32
N ASP A 15 5.21 -9.09 10.80
CA ASP A 15 5.06 -8.60 9.42
C ASP A 15 5.31 -9.73 8.39
N ASN A 16 6.41 -10.45 8.54
CA ASN A 16 6.76 -11.56 7.64
C ASN A 16 5.74 -12.72 7.73
N GLU A 17 5.26 -13.06 8.92
CA GLU A 17 4.27 -14.11 9.14
C GLU A 17 2.93 -13.74 8.50
N ILE A 18 2.46 -12.51 8.72
CA ILE A 18 1.26 -11.94 8.07
C ILE A 18 1.42 -12.03 6.55
N HIS A 19 2.53 -11.52 6.01
CA HIS A 19 2.77 -11.53 4.56
C HIS A 19 2.80 -12.94 3.98
N SER A 20 3.47 -13.88 4.65
CA SER A 20 3.56 -15.27 4.21
C SER A 20 2.18 -15.93 4.21
N ARG A 21 1.40 -15.74 5.27
CA ARG A 21 0.08 -16.34 5.41
C ARG A 21 -0.94 -15.72 4.43
N MET A 22 -0.89 -14.41 4.23
CA MET A 22 -1.67 -13.71 3.20
C MET A 22 -1.34 -14.23 1.79
N ALA A 23 -0.07 -14.53 1.50
CA ALA A 23 0.34 -15.10 0.21
C ALA A 23 -0.24 -16.50 -0.02
N VAL A 24 -0.23 -17.38 0.99
CA VAL A 24 -0.86 -18.70 0.91
C VAL A 24 -2.34 -18.59 0.57
N TYR A 25 -3.08 -17.70 1.25
CA TYR A 25 -4.50 -17.50 0.98
C TYR A 25 -4.79 -16.94 -0.42
N ARG A 26 -3.91 -16.10 -0.96
CA ARG A 26 -4.00 -15.66 -2.36
C ARG A 26 -3.87 -16.85 -3.31
N VAL A 27 -2.89 -17.74 -3.08
CA VAL A 27 -2.70 -18.94 -3.92
C VAL A 27 -3.90 -19.88 -3.83
N GLU A 28 -4.42 -20.16 -2.64
CA GLU A 28 -5.63 -21.00 -2.44
C GLU A 28 -6.85 -20.48 -3.22
N LYS A 29 -6.98 -19.16 -3.37
CA LYS A 29 -8.07 -18.51 -4.11
C LYS A 29 -7.74 -18.30 -5.61
N GLY A 30 -6.64 -18.85 -6.13
CA GLY A 30 -6.23 -18.69 -7.53
C GLY A 30 -5.71 -17.30 -7.89
N GLN A 31 -5.23 -16.54 -6.90
CA GLN A 31 -4.81 -15.13 -7.00
C GLN A 31 -3.29 -14.94 -6.86
N GLY A 32 -2.51 -16.02 -6.99
CA GLY A 32 -1.05 -15.99 -6.79
C GLY A 32 -0.28 -15.08 -7.75
N GLU A 33 -0.88 -14.72 -8.88
CA GLU A 33 -0.25 -13.91 -9.94
C GLU A 33 -0.33 -12.40 -9.70
N LEU A 34 -1.10 -11.94 -8.71
CA LEU A 34 -1.21 -10.51 -8.43
C LEU A 34 0.06 -9.97 -7.76
N THR A 35 0.65 -8.97 -8.39
CA THR A 35 1.69 -8.19 -7.71
C THR A 35 1.07 -7.27 -6.66
N MET A 36 1.90 -6.79 -5.73
CA MET A 36 1.46 -5.80 -4.73
C MET A 36 0.91 -4.55 -5.43
N MET A 37 1.61 -3.99 -6.41
CA MET A 37 1.15 -2.80 -7.12
C MET A 37 -0.20 -3.01 -7.84
N GLN A 38 -0.43 -4.18 -8.44
CA GLN A 38 -1.72 -4.50 -9.05
C GLN A 38 -2.84 -4.55 -8.01
N SER A 39 -2.57 -5.12 -6.83
CA SER A 39 -3.54 -5.16 -5.73
C SER A 39 -3.91 -3.76 -5.23
N TRP A 40 -2.93 -2.84 -5.15
CA TRP A 40 -3.18 -1.45 -4.76
C TRP A 40 -4.02 -0.70 -5.81
N ILE A 41 -3.74 -0.90 -7.10
CA ILE A 41 -4.55 -0.33 -8.18
C ILE A 41 -5.97 -0.89 -8.15
N LEU A 42 -6.16 -2.19 -7.94
CA LEU A 42 -7.50 -2.79 -7.80
C LEU A 42 -8.27 -2.19 -6.62
N GLY A 43 -7.62 -2.07 -5.46
CA GLY A 43 -8.22 -1.44 -4.29
C GLY A 43 -8.63 0.01 -4.56
N TYR A 44 -7.75 0.79 -5.17
CA TYR A 44 -8.03 2.19 -5.50
C TYR A 44 -9.23 2.32 -6.45
N LEU A 45 -9.28 1.54 -7.53
CA LEU A 45 -10.42 1.55 -8.45
C LEU A 45 -11.72 1.05 -7.79
N TYR A 46 -11.63 0.09 -6.87
CA TYR A 46 -12.79 -0.45 -6.15
C TYR A 46 -13.40 0.54 -5.17
N GLU A 47 -12.57 1.37 -4.53
CA GLU A 47 -12.99 2.40 -3.58
C GLU A 47 -13.63 3.62 -4.28
N HIS A 48 -13.40 3.78 -5.59
CA HIS A 48 -13.83 4.94 -6.36
C HIS A 48 -14.63 4.52 -7.62
N PRO A 49 -15.76 3.80 -7.47
CA PRO A 49 -16.51 3.25 -8.60
C PRO A 49 -17.16 4.31 -9.50
N GLU A 50 -17.44 5.50 -8.96
CA GLU A 50 -18.09 6.61 -9.66
C GLU A 50 -17.08 7.58 -10.31
N ASP A 51 -15.79 7.46 -9.97
CA ASP A 51 -14.77 8.39 -10.45
C ASP A 51 -14.26 7.97 -11.83
N GLU A 52 -14.02 8.97 -12.69
CA GLU A 52 -13.32 8.75 -13.95
C GLU A 52 -11.81 8.74 -13.71
N ILE A 53 -11.29 7.58 -13.30
CA ILE A 53 -9.86 7.40 -13.05
C ILE A 53 -9.13 7.12 -14.37
N PHE A 54 -8.16 7.96 -14.72
CA PHE A 54 -7.28 7.77 -15.87
C PHE A 54 -5.92 7.22 -15.43
N GLN A 55 -5.14 6.74 -16.40
CA GLN A 55 -3.77 6.28 -16.13
C GLN A 55 -2.92 7.34 -15.42
N ARG A 56 -3.04 8.63 -15.77
CA ARG A 56 -2.27 9.70 -15.10
C ARG A 56 -2.57 9.77 -13.61
N ASP A 57 -3.80 9.46 -13.20
CA ASP A 57 -4.20 9.58 -11.81
C ASP A 57 -3.62 8.42 -11.01
N ILE A 58 -3.50 7.24 -11.62
CA ILE A 58 -2.74 6.11 -11.09
C ILE A 58 -1.24 6.44 -10.99
N GLU A 59 -0.65 7.05 -12.03
CA GLU A 59 0.75 7.52 -12.02
C GLU A 59 1.02 8.44 -10.83
N VAL A 60 0.16 9.45 -10.63
CA VAL A 60 0.28 10.41 -9.53
C VAL A 60 0.01 9.75 -8.18
N LYS A 61 -1.06 8.95 -8.05
CA LYS A 61 -1.47 8.32 -6.80
C LYS A 61 -0.40 7.39 -6.23
N PHE A 62 0.26 6.62 -7.09
CA PHE A 62 1.26 5.64 -6.68
C PHE A 62 2.70 6.08 -6.95
N SER A 63 2.89 7.31 -7.43
CA SER A 63 4.21 7.88 -7.74
C SER A 63 5.04 6.97 -8.66
N ILE A 64 4.41 6.47 -9.73
CA ILE A 64 5.05 5.58 -10.70
C ILE A 64 5.23 6.26 -12.05
N ALA A 65 6.35 5.96 -12.73
CA ALA A 65 6.60 6.46 -14.07
C ALA A 65 5.55 5.95 -15.06
N ARG A 66 5.26 6.77 -16.09
CA ARG A 66 4.29 6.45 -17.16
C ARG A 66 4.55 5.10 -17.84
N SER A 67 5.80 4.77 -18.11
CA SER A 67 6.18 3.49 -18.74
C SER A 67 5.81 2.30 -17.84
N THR A 68 6.09 2.42 -16.54
CA THR A 68 5.74 1.42 -15.53
C THR A 68 4.23 1.26 -15.39
N ALA A 69 3.49 2.38 -15.29
CA ALA A 69 2.03 2.35 -15.24
C ALA A 69 1.44 1.67 -16.49
N THR A 70 1.98 1.97 -17.67
CA THR A 70 1.55 1.37 -18.93
C THR A 70 1.71 -0.15 -18.90
N GLY A 71 2.88 -0.65 -18.50
CA GLY A 71 3.13 -2.10 -18.43
C GLY A 71 2.24 -2.82 -17.41
N ILE A 72 2.06 -2.23 -16.23
CA ILE A 72 1.19 -2.80 -15.19
C ILE A 72 -0.27 -2.87 -15.68
N LEU A 73 -0.79 -1.77 -16.22
CA LEU A 73 -2.19 -1.70 -16.67
C LEU A 73 -2.44 -2.61 -17.87
N GLN A 74 -1.48 -2.75 -18.79
CA GLN A 74 -1.58 -3.71 -19.90
C GLN A 74 -1.68 -5.15 -19.39
N LEU A 75 -0.88 -5.52 -18.38
CA LEU A 75 -0.94 -6.85 -17.78
C LEU A 75 -2.27 -7.06 -17.03
N MET A 76 -2.76 -6.05 -16.32
CA MET A 76 -4.06 -6.12 -15.63
C MET A 76 -5.22 -6.26 -16.61
N GLU A 77 -5.17 -5.57 -17.75
CA GLU A 77 -6.17 -5.68 -18.83
C GLU A 77 -6.10 -7.05 -19.50
N LYS A 78 -4.89 -7.53 -19.83
CA LYS A 78 -4.67 -8.89 -20.37
C LYS A 78 -5.19 -9.98 -19.45
N ASN A 79 -4.99 -9.83 -18.14
CA ASN A 79 -5.47 -10.79 -17.14
C ASN A 79 -6.97 -10.60 -16.83
N GLY A 80 -7.62 -9.64 -17.47
CA GLY A 80 -9.06 -9.40 -17.41
C GLY A 80 -9.52 -8.76 -16.11
N TYR A 81 -8.63 -8.10 -15.35
CA TYR A 81 -9.01 -7.43 -14.10
C TYR A 81 -9.57 -6.03 -14.32
N ILE A 82 -9.09 -5.34 -15.34
CA ILE A 82 -9.54 -4.00 -15.72
C ILE A 82 -9.91 -3.97 -17.20
N ARG A 83 -10.63 -2.92 -17.59
CA ARG A 83 -10.83 -2.54 -18.99
C ARG A 83 -10.66 -1.04 -19.16
N ARG A 84 -10.22 -0.64 -20.36
CA ARG A 84 -10.11 0.77 -20.75
C ARG A 84 -11.34 1.20 -21.53
N VAL A 85 -12.10 2.15 -20.99
CA VAL A 85 -13.34 2.64 -21.62
C VAL A 85 -13.16 4.07 -22.11
N SER A 86 -13.38 4.28 -23.42
CA SER A 86 -13.38 5.62 -24.00
C SER A 86 -14.59 6.42 -23.51
N LEU A 87 -14.38 7.69 -23.19
CA LEU A 87 -15.47 8.57 -22.81
C LEU A 87 -16.28 8.98 -24.04
N LYS A 88 -17.61 9.09 -23.88
CA LYS A 88 -18.50 9.60 -24.94
C LYS A 88 -18.13 11.02 -25.38
N ARG A 89 -17.61 11.83 -24.46
CA ARG A 89 -17.24 13.24 -24.71
C ARG A 89 -15.89 13.43 -25.40
N ASP A 90 -14.95 12.48 -25.23
CA ASP A 90 -13.66 12.50 -25.92
C ASP A 90 -13.11 11.07 -25.98
N ALA A 91 -13.10 10.48 -27.17
CA ALA A 91 -12.67 9.09 -27.38
C ALA A 91 -11.17 8.87 -27.08
N ARG A 92 -10.37 9.95 -27.06
CA ARG A 92 -8.94 9.91 -26.71
C ARG A 92 -8.72 9.70 -25.22
N LEU A 93 -9.71 10.06 -24.39
CA LEU A 93 -9.68 9.83 -22.95
C LEU A 93 -10.22 8.43 -22.65
N LYS A 94 -9.38 7.60 -22.04
CA LYS A 94 -9.73 6.25 -21.61
C LYS A 94 -9.68 6.16 -20.09
N ARG A 95 -10.84 6.01 -19.46
CA ARG A 95 -10.92 5.73 -18.02
C ARG A 95 -10.72 4.26 -17.75
N MET A 96 -10.16 3.96 -16.58
CA MET A 96 -9.98 2.60 -16.08
C MET A 96 -11.24 2.17 -15.34
N GLU A 97 -11.74 0.99 -15.65
CA GLU A 97 -12.82 0.37 -14.90
C GLU A 97 -12.42 -1.04 -14.46
N LEU A 98 -12.88 -1.45 -13.28
CA LEU A 98 -12.83 -2.86 -12.91
C LEU A 98 -13.80 -3.68 -13.78
N THR A 99 -13.35 -4.86 -14.19
CA THR A 99 -14.24 -5.89 -14.73
C THR A 99 -14.93 -6.64 -13.57
N PRO A 100 -15.95 -7.48 -13.84
CA PRO A 100 -16.49 -8.38 -12.81
C PRO A 100 -15.40 -9.24 -12.13
N LYS A 101 -14.42 -9.73 -12.91
CA LYS A 101 -13.27 -10.48 -12.38
C LYS A 101 -12.40 -9.61 -11.47
N GLY A 102 -12.14 -8.35 -11.83
CA GLY A 102 -11.40 -7.41 -10.99
C GLY A 102 -12.10 -7.08 -9.68
N VAL A 103 -13.43 -6.90 -9.72
CA VAL A 103 -14.27 -6.69 -8.53
C VAL A 103 -14.23 -7.91 -7.60
N GLU A 104 -14.41 -9.11 -8.13
CA GLU A 104 -14.32 -10.36 -7.36
C GLU A 104 -12.93 -10.55 -6.75
N MET A 105 -11.88 -10.26 -7.52
CA MET A 105 -10.50 -10.32 -7.09
C MET A 105 -10.23 -9.41 -5.88
N GLN A 106 -10.74 -8.17 -5.92
CA GLN A 106 -10.61 -7.24 -4.80
C GLN A 106 -11.43 -7.68 -3.58
N LYS A 107 -12.66 -8.18 -3.78
CA LYS A 107 -13.49 -8.72 -2.69
C LYS A 107 -12.80 -9.86 -1.95
N ASN A 108 -12.21 -10.80 -2.67
CA ASN A 108 -11.43 -11.89 -2.09
C ASN A 108 -10.19 -11.38 -1.34
N THR A 109 -9.55 -10.31 -1.83
CA THR A 109 -8.44 -9.66 -1.13
C THR A 109 -8.90 -9.04 0.19
N MET A 110 -10.05 -8.35 0.20
CA MET A 110 -10.66 -7.84 1.42
C MET A 110 -11.08 -8.95 2.39
N GLU A 111 -11.60 -10.07 1.88
CA GLU A 111 -11.92 -11.25 2.68
C GLU A 111 -10.66 -11.83 3.33
N ASN A 112 -9.57 -11.91 2.57
CA ASN A 112 -8.27 -12.37 3.07
C ASN A 112 -7.74 -11.45 4.20
N ILE A 113 -7.81 -10.13 4.01
CA ILE A 113 -7.45 -9.15 5.05
C ILE A 113 -8.32 -9.34 6.30
N ARG A 114 -9.64 -9.49 6.16
CA ARG A 114 -10.56 -9.71 7.29
C ARG A 114 -10.28 -11.03 8.01
N ARG A 115 -9.95 -12.08 7.27
CA ARG A 115 -9.56 -13.39 7.83
C ARG A 115 -8.27 -13.27 8.63
N MET A 116 -7.29 -12.53 8.11
CA MET A 116 -6.04 -12.25 8.80
C MET A 116 -6.27 -11.44 10.08
N GLU A 117 -7.04 -10.36 10.00
CA GLU A 117 -7.38 -9.53 11.15
C GLU A 117 -8.08 -10.36 12.25
N LYS A 118 -9.03 -11.22 11.87
CA LYS A 118 -9.67 -12.13 12.82
C LYS A 118 -8.66 -13.05 13.50
N LYS A 119 -7.67 -13.54 12.75
CA LYS A 119 -6.63 -14.42 13.30
C LYS A 119 -5.69 -13.67 14.24
N LEU A 120 -5.33 -12.43 13.91
CA LEU A 120 -4.48 -11.58 14.74
C LEU A 120 -5.15 -11.22 16.08
N ARG A 121 -6.48 -11.12 16.10
CA ARG A 121 -7.26 -10.83 17.32
C ARG A 121 -7.64 -12.06 18.13
N GLU A 122 -7.42 -13.26 17.63
CA GLU A 122 -7.92 -14.49 18.26
C GLU A 122 -7.28 -14.70 19.64
N GLY A 123 -8.11 -14.72 20.69
CA GLY A 123 -7.66 -14.91 22.06
C GLY A 123 -7.14 -13.65 22.76
N ILE A 124 -7.29 -12.47 22.16
CA ILE A 124 -6.89 -11.18 22.75
C ILE A 124 -8.15 -10.43 23.20
N THR A 125 -8.15 -9.89 24.43
CA THR A 125 -9.30 -9.10 24.92
C THR A 125 -9.33 -7.71 24.29
N GLU A 126 -10.48 -7.02 24.40
CA GLU A 126 -10.58 -5.65 23.86
C GLU A 126 -9.67 -4.69 24.62
N GLU A 127 -9.49 -4.86 25.93
CA GLU A 127 -8.58 -4.05 26.74
C GLU A 127 -7.11 -4.23 26.31
N GLU A 128 -6.70 -5.47 26.02
CA GLU A 128 -5.37 -5.77 25.49
C GLU A 128 -5.16 -5.15 24.10
N LEU A 129 -6.16 -5.20 23.23
CA LEU A 129 -6.13 -4.55 21.92
C LEU A 129 -6.05 -3.03 22.04
N GLU A 130 -6.79 -2.42 22.96
CA GLU A 130 -6.71 -0.98 23.23
C GLU A 130 -5.31 -0.57 23.70
N ILE A 131 -4.71 -1.36 24.61
CA ILE A 131 -3.33 -1.16 25.06
C ILE A 131 -2.37 -1.27 23.87
N PHE A 132 -2.49 -2.34 23.08
CA PHE A 132 -1.66 -2.56 21.89
C PHE A 132 -1.74 -1.38 20.93
N PHE A 133 -2.94 -0.96 20.54
CA PHE A 133 -3.13 0.15 19.60
C PHE A 133 -2.60 1.47 20.15
N ARG A 134 -2.77 1.73 21.45
CA ARG A 134 -2.19 2.91 22.09
C ARG A 134 -0.66 2.91 22.02
N VAL A 135 -0.04 1.77 22.34
CA VAL A 135 1.42 1.63 22.37
C VAL A 135 2.03 1.69 20.97
N ILE A 136 1.49 0.94 20.00
CA ILE A 136 2.04 0.91 18.63
C ILE A 136 1.90 2.27 17.92
N ARG A 137 0.82 3.02 18.20
CA ARG A 137 0.65 4.40 17.69
C ARG A 137 1.69 5.35 18.29
N ARG A 138 1.99 5.22 19.58
CA ARG A 138 3.05 6.00 20.23
C ARG A 138 4.42 5.68 19.64
N MET A 139 4.72 4.39 19.38
CA MET A 139 5.96 3.99 18.70
C MET A 139 6.08 4.63 17.31
N ARG A 140 5.00 4.62 16.51
CA ARG A 140 4.97 5.29 15.20
C ARG A 140 5.25 6.80 15.32
N SER A 141 4.60 7.47 16.27
CA SER A 141 4.84 8.89 16.51
C SER A 141 6.30 9.20 16.87
N ASN A 142 6.96 8.34 17.64
CA ASN A 142 8.37 8.54 17.98
C ASN A 142 9.27 8.48 16.74
N VAL A 143 9.03 7.50 15.86
CA VAL A 143 9.78 7.37 14.59
C VAL A 143 9.53 8.56 13.66
N GLU A 144 8.29 9.04 13.56
CA GLU A 144 7.95 10.21 12.74
C GLU A 144 8.60 11.51 13.26
N MET A 145 8.71 11.68 14.58
CA MET A 145 9.38 12.84 15.18
C MET A 145 10.89 12.81 14.93
N ASP A 146 11.53 11.65 15.09
CA ASP A 146 12.96 11.46 14.83
C ASP A 146 13.33 11.75 13.37
N GLN A 147 12.48 11.31 12.42
CA GLN A 147 12.66 11.62 11.01
C GLN A 147 12.59 13.12 10.74
N LYS A 148 11.59 13.82 11.30
CA LYS A 148 11.44 15.29 11.14
C LYS A 148 12.62 16.06 11.76
N GLU A 149 13.15 15.59 12.87
CA GLU A 149 14.32 16.21 13.51
C GLU A 149 15.58 16.01 12.66
N THR A 150 15.76 14.80 12.11
CA THR A 150 16.87 14.49 11.21
C THR A 150 16.80 15.31 9.92
N ASP A 151 15.62 15.48 9.34
CA ASP A 151 15.42 16.28 8.12
C ASP A 151 15.71 17.77 8.37
N ARG A 152 15.25 18.34 9.49
CA ARG A 152 15.56 19.74 9.87
C ARG A 152 17.06 19.99 10.03
N ARG A 153 17.78 19.07 10.70
CA ARG A 153 19.24 19.20 10.87
C ARG A 153 19.98 19.19 9.53
N ARG A 154 19.52 18.40 8.55
CA ARG A 154 20.09 18.38 7.20
C ARG A 154 19.83 19.67 6.43
N ASP A 155 18.65 20.25 6.59
CA ASP A 155 18.30 21.53 5.96
C ASP A 155 19.13 22.68 6.58
N ASP A 156 19.35 22.66 7.89
CA ASP A 156 20.19 23.65 8.60
C ASP A 156 21.68 23.53 8.22
N ASP A 157 22.22 22.31 8.09
CA ASP A 157 23.60 22.06 7.63
C ASP A 157 23.81 22.49 6.16
N GLN A 158 22.82 22.30 5.28
CA GLN A 158 22.90 22.76 3.89
C GLN A 158 22.79 24.29 3.75
N ASN A 159 22.09 24.96 4.67
CA ASN A 159 21.93 26.40 4.65
C ASN A 159 23.10 27.16 5.31
N THR A 160 23.80 26.54 6.25
CA THR A 160 24.99 27.11 6.90
C THR A 160 26.27 27.00 6.06
N GLY A 161 26.38 25.99 5.18
CA GLY A 161 27.55 25.79 4.30
C GLY A 161 27.67 26.74 3.09
N SER A 162 26.67 27.57 2.78
CA SER A 162 26.71 28.52 1.64
C SER A 162 27.23 29.92 1.99
N SER A 163 27.47 30.22 3.27
CA SER A 163 27.86 31.58 3.70
C SER A 163 29.37 31.84 3.70
N ASP A 164 30.22 30.82 3.53
CA ASP A 164 31.69 30.93 3.73
C ASP A 164 32.51 30.94 2.42
N LYS A 165 31.90 31.35 1.29
CA LYS A 165 32.58 31.49 -0.03
C LYS A 165 32.63 32.91 -0.58
N ARG A 166 32.61 33.92 0.27
CA ARG A 166 32.87 35.32 -0.13
C ARG A 166 33.90 35.98 0.76
N ILE A 167 35.17 35.64 0.59
CA ILE A 167 36.30 36.57 0.75
C ILE A 167 37.34 36.21 -0.32
#